data_AF-A0A7T4JU60-F1
#
_entry.id   AF-A0A7T4JU60-F1
#
_cell.length_a   1.000
_cell.length_b   1.000
_cell.length_c   1.000
_cell.angle_alpha   90.00
_cell.angle_beta   90.00
_cell.angle_gamma   90.00
#
_symmetry.space_group_name_H-M   'P 1'
#
loop_
_entity.id
_entity.type
_entity.pdbx_description
1 polymer ?
#
loop_
_entity_poly.entity_id
_entity_poly.type
_entity_poly.pdbx_seq_one_letter_code
_entity_poly.pdbx_strand_id
1 'polypeptide(L)'
;MAPMNEQMKRIELNNERLNEITAFNAKYEDIGDTFAEAWETLKPLIAYYESQWSTDLAETDAAYGVMSEDGVWNEMGTFYEIMKDVAATSQRILAEYEGEDSNEGGE
;
A
#
# COMPACT_ATOMS: atom_id res chain seq x y z
N MET A 1 26.30 -15.17 -36.94
CA MET A 1 25.30 -14.13 -36.62
C MET A 1 24.91 -14.22 -35.13
N ALA A 2 25.78 -13.84 -34.19
CA ALA A 2 25.61 -14.26 -32.78
C ALA A 2 25.58 -13.13 -31.72
N PRO A 3 26.45 -12.10 -31.71
CA PRO A 3 26.53 -11.18 -30.56
C PRO A 3 25.50 -10.05 -30.58
N MET A 4 25.20 -9.52 -31.78
CA MET A 4 24.33 -8.36 -31.97
C MET A 4 22.86 -8.67 -31.66
N ASN A 5 22.42 -9.91 -31.89
CA ASN A 5 21.06 -10.37 -31.61
C ASN A 5 20.83 -10.53 -30.09
N GLU A 6 21.82 -11.04 -29.35
CA GLU A 6 21.74 -11.13 -27.89
C GLU A 6 21.78 -9.76 -27.23
N GLN A 7 22.58 -8.84 -27.76
CA GLN A 7 22.60 -7.45 -27.28
C GLN A 7 21.24 -6.78 -27.46
N MET A 8 20.62 -6.88 -28.63
CA MET A 8 19.30 -6.30 -28.90
C MET A 8 18.23 -6.86 -27.96
N LYS A 9 18.19 -8.19 -27.74
CA LYS A 9 17.26 -8.81 -26.79
C LYS A 9 17.42 -8.30 -25.36
N ARG A 10 18.67 -8.10 -24.90
CA ARG A 10 18.91 -7.52 -23.57
C ARG A 10 18.41 -6.07 -23.48
N ILE A 11 18.59 -5.28 -24.54
CA ILE A 11 18.11 -3.90 -24.59
C ILE A 11 16.59 -3.85 -24.57
N GLU A 12 15.92 -4.66 -25.40
CA GLU A 12 14.45 -4.73 -25.47
C GLU A 12 13.86 -5.10 -24.11
N LEU A 13 14.38 -6.16 -23.46
CA LEU A 13 13.93 -6.58 -22.14
C LEU A 13 14.09 -5.49 -21.07
N ASN A 14 15.22 -4.78 -21.07
CA ASN A 14 15.43 -3.72 -20.09
C ASN A 14 14.61 -2.47 -20.38
N ASN A 15 14.29 -2.20 -21.66
CA ASN A 15 13.37 -1.14 -22.04
C ASN A 15 11.93 -1.45 -21.58
N GLU A 16 11.50 -2.71 -21.68
CA GLU A 16 10.22 -3.16 -21.11
C GLU A 16 10.17 -2.93 -19.60
N ARG A 17 11.21 -3.37 -18.86
CA ARG A 17 11.33 -3.12 -17.41
C ARG A 17 11.29 -1.63 -17.06
N LEU A 18 11.97 -0.79 -17.84
CA LEU A 18 11.96 0.66 -17.65
C LEU A 18 10.56 1.25 -17.83
N ASN A 19 9.81 0.79 -18.84
CA ASN A 19 8.44 1.23 -19.06
C ASN A 19 7.52 0.80 -17.91
N GLU A 20 7.68 -0.43 -17.42
CA GLU A 20 6.90 -0.97 -16.30
C GLU A 20 7.12 -0.15 -15.02
N ILE A 21 8.38 0.12 -14.63
CA ILE A 21 8.66 0.90 -13.42
C ILE A 21 8.25 2.37 -13.57
N THR A 22 8.37 2.93 -14.77
CA THR A 22 7.91 4.31 -15.04
C THR A 22 6.39 4.43 -14.84
N ALA A 23 5.63 3.47 -15.38
CA ALA A 23 4.17 3.44 -15.21
C ALA A 23 3.76 3.19 -13.75
N PHE A 24 4.48 2.30 -13.05
CA PHE A 24 4.26 2.05 -11.63
C PHE A 24 4.48 3.31 -10.79
N ASN A 25 5.61 4.00 -10.97
CA ASN A 25 5.94 5.21 -10.23
C ASN A 25 4.89 6.30 -10.45
N ALA A 26 4.50 6.55 -11.71
CA ALA A 26 3.47 7.54 -12.02
C ALA A 26 2.10 7.20 -11.41
N LYS A 27 1.78 5.90 -11.28
CA LYS A 27 0.52 5.46 -10.67
C LYS A 27 0.49 5.65 -9.15
N TYR A 28 1.64 5.53 -8.49
CA TYR A 28 1.75 5.47 -7.03
C TYR A 28 2.57 6.62 -6.43
N GLU A 29 2.80 7.70 -7.19
CA GLU A 29 3.55 8.88 -6.74
C GLU A 29 2.98 9.45 -5.44
N ASP A 30 1.65 9.47 -5.31
CA ASP A 30 0.92 10.02 -4.16
C ASP A 30 0.34 8.92 -3.24
N ILE A 31 0.92 7.71 -3.23
CA ILE A 31 0.38 6.60 -2.44
C ILE A 31 0.37 6.89 -0.93
N GLY A 32 1.35 7.66 -0.45
CA GLY A 32 1.41 8.09 0.95
C GLY A 32 0.21 8.98 1.33
N ASP A 33 -0.11 9.95 0.49
CA ASP A 33 -1.25 10.85 0.69
C ASP A 33 -2.57 10.09 0.59
N THR A 34 -2.66 9.12 -0.33
CA THR A 34 -3.82 8.22 -0.44
C THR A 34 -4.07 7.45 0.87
N PHE A 35 -3.02 6.92 1.51
CA PHE A 35 -3.16 6.26 2.81
C PHE A 35 -3.52 7.24 3.93
N ALA A 36 -2.99 8.45 3.91
CA ALA A 36 -3.32 9.48 4.89
C ALA A 36 -4.80 9.89 4.81
N GLU A 37 -5.34 10.09 3.60
CA GLU A 37 -6.76 10.42 3.39
C GLU A 37 -7.68 9.27 3.84
N ALA A 38 -7.31 8.03 3.54
CA ALA A 38 -8.04 6.84 3.99
C ALA A 38 -8.06 6.77 5.53
N TRP A 39 -6.94 7.08 6.18
CA TRP A 39 -6.86 7.14 7.64
C TRP A 39 -7.77 8.22 8.24
N GLU A 40 -7.79 9.43 7.65
CA GLU A 40 -8.68 10.51 8.11
C GLU A 40 -10.17 10.16 7.95
N THR A 41 -10.51 9.23 7.06
CA THR A 41 -11.86 8.66 6.94
C THR A 41 -12.13 7.59 7.99
N LEU A 42 -11.19 6.67 8.22
CA LEU A 42 -11.36 5.53 9.12
C LEU A 42 -11.33 5.94 10.60
N LYS A 43 -10.46 6.87 10.98
CA LYS A 43 -10.28 7.31 12.36
C LYS A 43 -11.59 7.78 13.05
N PRO A 44 -12.42 8.67 12.47
CA PRO A 44 -13.70 9.03 13.08
C PRO A 44 -14.69 7.86 13.10
N LEU A 45 -14.62 6.94 12.13
CA LEU A 45 -15.46 5.75 12.10
C LEU A 45 -15.14 4.80 13.27
N ILE A 46 -13.87 4.61 13.58
CA ILE A 46 -13.42 3.88 14.78
C ILE A 46 -13.95 4.57 16.04
N ALA A 47 -13.77 5.89 16.15
CA ALA A 47 -14.25 6.64 17.31
C ALA A 47 -15.78 6.51 17.51
N TYR A 48 -16.55 6.50 16.43
CA TYR A 48 -18.00 6.24 16.47
C TYR A 48 -18.32 4.82 16.93
N TYR A 49 -17.64 3.82 16.36
CA TYR A 49 -17.80 2.40 16.72
C TYR A 49 -17.49 2.13 18.19
N GLU A 50 -16.45 2.76 18.74
CA GLU A 50 -16.03 2.60 20.14
C GLU A 50 -16.88 3.40 21.14
N SER A 51 -17.81 4.23 20.68
CA SER A 51 -18.62 5.09 21.56
C SER A 51 -20.13 4.93 21.32
N GLN A 52 -20.68 5.72 20.42
CA GLN A 52 -22.12 5.93 20.23
C GLN A 52 -22.78 4.80 19.44
N TRP A 53 -22.02 4.03 18.65
CA TRP A 53 -22.53 3.01 17.75
C TRP A 53 -23.48 2.01 18.43
N SER A 54 -23.15 1.52 19.63
CA SER A 54 -23.99 0.52 20.31
C SER A 54 -25.35 1.08 20.74
N THR A 55 -25.40 2.36 21.09
CA THR A 55 -26.65 3.06 21.42
C THR A 55 -27.48 3.27 20.16
N ASP A 56 -26.88 3.79 19.09
CA ASP A 56 -27.58 4.05 17.84
C ASP A 56 -28.12 2.74 17.23
N LEU A 57 -27.35 1.64 17.30
CA LEU A 57 -27.77 0.31 16.86
C LEU A 57 -29.00 -0.19 17.63
N ALA A 58 -29.07 0.06 18.94
CA ALA A 58 -30.21 -0.36 19.76
C ALA A 58 -31.47 0.50 19.52
N GLU A 59 -31.30 1.72 19.02
CA GLU A 59 -32.36 2.72 18.84
C GLU A 59 -32.85 2.81 17.38
N THR A 60 -32.17 2.17 16.42
CA THR A 60 -32.50 2.25 14.99
C THR A 60 -32.73 0.88 14.33
N ASP A 61 -33.74 0.79 13.47
CA ASP A 61 -33.97 -0.36 12.57
C ASP A 61 -33.34 -0.12 11.17
N ALA A 62 -32.35 0.76 11.07
CA ALA A 62 -31.82 1.19 9.78
C ALA A 62 -30.80 0.19 9.22
N ALA A 63 -31.00 -0.23 7.97
CA ALA A 63 -30.12 -1.18 7.29
C ALA A 63 -28.88 -0.52 6.65
N TYR A 64 -28.15 0.30 7.44
CA TYR A 64 -26.88 0.87 7.00
C TYR A 64 -25.72 -0.10 7.28
N GLY A 65 -24.72 -0.16 6.40
CA GLY A 65 -23.56 -1.06 6.56
C GLY A 65 -22.79 -0.85 7.87
N VAL A 66 -22.78 0.38 8.40
CA VAL A 66 -22.19 0.70 9.70
C VAL A 66 -22.90 0.01 10.86
N MET A 67 -24.18 -0.36 10.71
CA MET A 67 -24.97 -1.06 11.73
C MET A 67 -24.84 -2.59 11.64
N SER A 68 -24.00 -3.10 10.74
CA SER A 68 -23.67 -4.52 10.73
C SER A 68 -22.75 -4.87 11.90
N GLU A 69 -22.88 -6.10 12.41
CA GLU A 69 -22.15 -6.63 13.58
C GLU A 69 -20.62 -6.46 13.43
N ASP A 70 -20.10 -6.64 12.22
CA ASP A 70 -18.65 -6.63 11.95
C ASP A 70 -18.20 -5.53 10.97
N GLY A 71 -19.09 -4.64 10.51
CA GLY A 71 -18.80 -3.74 9.39
C GLY A 71 -17.60 -2.83 9.62
N VAL A 72 -17.62 -2.05 10.69
CA VAL A 72 -16.49 -1.15 11.04
C VAL A 72 -15.28 -1.95 11.51
N TRP A 73 -15.51 -3.02 12.27
CA TRP A 73 -14.45 -3.83 12.84
C TRP A 73 -13.58 -4.49 11.77
N ASN A 74 -14.20 -5.03 10.71
CA ASN A 74 -13.50 -5.62 9.57
C ASN A 74 -12.62 -4.59 8.85
N GLU A 75 -13.15 -3.41 8.54
CA GLU A 75 -12.40 -2.39 7.80
C GLU A 75 -11.22 -1.84 8.61
N MET A 76 -11.39 -1.68 9.94
CA MET A 76 -10.30 -1.36 10.86
C MET A 76 -9.18 -2.41 10.79
N GLY A 77 -9.53 -3.70 10.89
CA GLY A 77 -8.57 -4.80 10.86
C GLY A 77 -7.86 -4.90 9.51
N THR A 78 -8.61 -4.80 8.42
CA THR A 78 -8.08 -4.83 7.05
C THR A 78 -7.12 -3.67 6.80
N PHE A 79 -7.49 -2.44 7.16
CA PHE A 79 -6.61 -1.29 7.00
C PHE A 79 -5.31 -1.44 7.81
N TYR A 80 -5.41 -1.91 9.06
CA TYR A 80 -4.25 -2.15 9.91
C TYR A 80 -3.27 -3.17 9.30
N GLU A 81 -3.76 -4.30 8.80
CA GLU A 81 -2.92 -5.33 8.18
C GLU A 81 -2.30 -4.86 6.86
N ILE A 82 -3.02 -4.08 6.05
CA ILE A 82 -2.47 -3.44 4.85
C ILE A 82 -1.29 -2.52 5.21
N MET A 83 -1.47 -1.64 6.20
CA MET A 83 -0.41 -0.70 6.60
C MET A 83 0.83 -1.41 7.14
N LYS A 84 0.64 -2.50 7.89
CA LYS A 84 1.76 -3.34 8.37
C LYS A 84 2.53 -3.98 7.23
N ASP A 85 1.83 -4.56 6.26
CA ASP A 85 2.47 -5.21 5.10
C ASP A 85 3.24 -4.22 4.25
N VAL A 86 2.64 -3.04 3.99
CA VAL A 86 3.29 -1.93 3.28
C VAL A 86 4.54 -1.46 4.03
N ALA A 87 4.45 -1.26 5.34
CA ALA A 87 5.60 -0.83 6.15
C ALA A 87 6.73 -1.86 6.12
N ALA A 88 6.43 -3.14 6.34
CA ALA A 88 7.42 -4.22 6.34
C ALA A 88 8.08 -4.38 4.96
N THR A 89 7.28 -4.36 3.89
CA THR A 89 7.78 -4.48 2.51
C THR A 89 8.66 -3.28 2.13
N SER A 90 8.22 -2.07 2.46
CA SER A 90 8.98 -0.85 2.17
C SER A 90 10.31 -0.83 2.92
N GLN A 91 10.31 -1.19 4.20
CA GLN A 91 11.55 -1.28 5.00
C GLN A 91 12.52 -2.30 4.41
N ARG A 92 12.05 -3.47 3.98
CA ARG A 92 12.89 -4.47 3.32
C ARG A 92 13.52 -3.94 2.03
N ILE A 93 12.71 -3.33 1.15
CA ILE A 93 13.19 -2.81 -0.14
C ILE A 93 14.20 -1.68 0.06
N LEU A 94 13.93 -0.75 0.97
CA LEU A 94 14.86 0.34 1.29
C LEU A 94 16.16 -0.19 1.87
N ALA A 95 16.11 -1.18 2.78
CA ALA A 95 17.31 -1.80 3.32
C ALA A 95 18.14 -2.53 2.26
N GLU A 96 17.50 -3.19 1.29
CA GLU A 96 18.18 -3.80 0.14
C GLU A 96 18.84 -2.73 -0.74
N TYR A 97 18.12 -1.65 -1.05
CA TYR A 97 18.62 -0.55 -1.89
C TYR A 97 19.79 0.21 -1.23
N GLU A 98 19.66 0.58 0.04
CA GLU A 98 20.69 1.29 0.82
C GLU A 98 21.87 0.38 1.18
N GLY A 99 21.62 -0.92 1.37
CA GLY A 99 22.63 -1.92 1.69
C GLY A 99 23.54 -2.26 0.50
N GLU A 100 23.03 -2.25 -0.73
CA GLU A 100 23.83 -2.44 -1.95
C GLU A 100 24.79 -1.26 -2.22
N ASP A 101 24.45 -0.04 -1.79
CA ASP A 101 25.32 1.15 -1.92
C ASP A 101 26.58 1.11 -1.02
N SER A 102 26.60 0.27 0.01
CA SER A 102 27.70 0.24 1.01
C SER A 102 28.89 -0.67 0.65
N ASN A 103 28.89 -1.31 -0.53
CA ASN A 103 29.96 -2.22 -0.97
C ASN A 103 30.75 -1.75 -2.22
N GLU A 104 30.56 -0.52 -2.69
CA GLU A 104 31.33 0.08 -3.82
C GLU A 104 32.40 1.10 -3.38
N GLY A 105 32.98 0.95 -2.19
CA GLY A 105 33.95 1.92 -1.64
C GLY A 105 35.20 1.37 -0.97
N GLY A 106 35.55 0.10 -1.16
CA GLY A 106 36.73 -0.53 -0.54
C GLY A 106 37.75 -1.03 -1.57
N GLU A 107 38.52 -0.12 -2.15
CA GLU A 107 39.87 -0.43 -2.66
C GLU A 107 40.87 -0.53 -1.49
#